data_AF-A0A441XJS3-F1
#
_entry.id   AF-A0A441XJS3-F1
#
_cell.length_a   1.000
_cell.length_b   1.000
_cell.length_c   1.000
_cell.angle_alpha   90.00
_cell.angle_beta   90.00
_cell.angle_gamma   90.00
#
_symmetry.space_group_name_H-M   'P 1'
#
loop_
_entity.id
_entity.type
_entity.pdbx_description
1 polymer ?
#
loop_
_entity_poly.entity_id
_entity_poly.type
_entity_poly.pdbx_seq_one_letter_code
_entity_poly.pdbx_strand_id
1 'polypeptide(L)'
;MTKSGSASAASKPSCGRFSKNLASQDQASQDRASQNRASQSRAATAKTEYLSLLRELDRRRRNNQLAAYRPYPRQAEFHAAGAINRERLFMAGNQLGKTRAGGAEWAMHLTGRYPEWWQGKVFDTAVRLWAAGVTAEGTRDNPQRILIGPPQQPAAWGTGMIPADAIV
;
A
#
# COMPACT_ATOMS: atom_id res chain seq x y z
N MET A 1 79.84 47.21 -57.23
CA MET A 1 78.71 47.35 -58.16
C MET A 1 78.07 45.98 -58.36
N THR A 2 76.73 45.95 -58.44
CA THR A 2 75.81 44.79 -58.60
C THR A 2 75.55 43.97 -57.33
N LYS A 3 74.34 43.57 -56.94
CA LYS A 3 72.93 43.96 -57.23
C LYS A 3 72.03 43.22 -56.19
N SER A 4 70.85 43.79 -55.88
CA SER A 4 69.57 43.16 -55.45
C SER A 4 69.59 42.04 -54.38
N GLY A 5 68.94 42.14 -53.22
CA GLY A 5 67.54 42.49 -52.99
C GLY A 5 66.70 41.21 -52.77
N SER A 6 66.27 40.94 -51.53
CA SER A 6 65.19 39.97 -51.26
C SER A 6 64.39 40.37 -50.02
N ALA A 7 63.08 40.48 -50.21
CA ALA A 7 62.09 40.97 -49.27
C ALA A 7 61.86 40.05 -48.06
N SER A 8 61.67 40.65 -46.89
CA SER A 8 61.19 39.98 -45.67
C SER A 8 59.66 39.90 -45.70
N ALA A 9 59.12 38.68 -45.71
CA ALA A 9 57.69 38.41 -45.68
C ALA A 9 57.18 38.44 -44.23
N ALA A 10 56.30 39.39 -43.92
CA ALA A 10 55.56 39.43 -42.67
C ALA A 10 54.55 38.26 -42.59
N SER A 11 54.74 37.38 -41.61
CA SER A 11 53.80 36.32 -41.24
C SER A 11 52.51 36.93 -40.69
N LYS A 12 51.40 36.79 -41.42
CA LYS A 12 50.05 37.07 -40.89
C LYS A 12 49.66 35.97 -39.90
N PRO A 13 49.16 36.29 -38.70
CA PRO A 13 48.57 35.27 -37.83
C PRO A 13 47.26 34.75 -38.46
N SER A 14 47.18 33.43 -38.64
CA SER A 14 45.98 32.71 -39.04
C SER A 14 44.89 32.83 -37.97
N CYS A 15 44.05 33.86 -38.06
CA CYS A 15 42.81 33.96 -37.30
C CYS A 15 41.74 33.08 -37.99
N GLY A 16 41.62 31.81 -37.59
CA GLY A 16 40.67 30.92 -38.27
C GLY A 16 40.70 29.44 -37.88
N ARG A 17 40.78 29.08 -36.60
CA ARG A 17 40.54 27.66 -36.21
C ARG A 17 39.95 27.40 -34.83
N PHE A 18 39.74 28.41 -33.99
CA PHE A 18 39.23 28.21 -32.62
C PHE A 18 37.70 28.14 -32.50
N SER A 19 36.94 28.60 -33.50
CA SER A 19 35.49 28.82 -33.33
C SER A 19 34.61 27.56 -33.53
N LYS A 20 35.06 26.57 -34.31
CA LYS A 20 34.23 25.37 -34.60
C LYS A 20 34.22 24.32 -33.48
N ASN A 21 35.26 24.24 -32.65
CA ASN A 21 35.34 23.26 -31.55
C ASN A 21 34.47 23.64 -30.35
N LEU A 22 34.36 24.93 -30.01
CA LEU A 22 33.55 25.42 -28.89
C LEU A 22 32.06 25.15 -29.09
N ALA A 23 31.52 25.45 -30.29
CA ALA A 23 30.11 25.20 -30.61
C ALA A 23 29.73 23.70 -30.53
N SER A 24 30.63 22.80 -30.93
CA SER A 24 30.40 21.35 -30.83
C SER A 24 30.44 20.82 -29.38
N GLN A 25 31.26 21.44 -28.52
CA GLN A 25 31.35 21.11 -27.10
C GLN A 25 30.14 21.64 -26.32
N ASP A 26 29.63 22.83 -26.69
CA ASP A 26 28.42 23.40 -26.13
C ASP A 26 27.17 22.59 -26.50
N GLN A 27 27.05 22.15 -27.75
CA GLN A 27 25.94 21.31 -28.20
C GLN A 27 25.92 19.95 -27.46
N ALA A 28 27.08 19.29 -27.34
CA ALA A 28 27.19 18.02 -26.61
C ALA A 28 26.90 18.17 -25.10
N SER A 29 27.24 19.33 -24.51
CA SER A 29 26.94 19.65 -23.11
C SER A 29 25.44 19.90 -22.90
N GLN A 30 24.79 20.60 -23.84
CA GLN A 30 23.34 20.81 -23.85
C GLN A 30 22.56 19.49 -24.02
N ASP A 31 23.01 18.60 -24.91
CA ASP A 31 22.39 17.30 -25.14
C ASP A 31 22.52 16.40 -23.90
N ARG A 32 23.69 16.36 -23.25
CA ARG A 32 23.89 15.63 -21.98
C ARG A 32 23.01 16.18 -20.86
N ALA A 33 22.86 17.51 -20.74
CA ALA A 33 21.98 18.12 -19.74
C ALA A 33 20.50 17.80 -20.01
N SER A 34 20.11 17.70 -21.28
CA SER A 34 18.75 17.33 -21.71
C SER A 34 18.46 15.86 -21.42
N GLN A 35 19.41 14.96 -21.72
CA GLN A 35 19.34 13.53 -21.39
C GLN A 35 19.29 13.29 -19.87
N ASN A 36 20.05 14.05 -19.09
CA ASN A 36 20.04 13.94 -17.63
C ASN A 36 18.70 14.41 -17.05
N ARG A 37 18.14 15.53 -17.54
CA ARG A 37 16.79 16.00 -17.17
C ARG A 37 15.70 15.00 -17.54
N ALA A 38 15.77 14.38 -18.72
CA ALA A 38 14.83 13.33 -19.13
C ALA A 38 14.92 12.09 -18.23
N SER A 39 16.14 11.66 -17.88
CA SER A 39 16.38 10.55 -16.95
C SER A 39 15.87 10.85 -15.54
N GLN A 40 16.09 12.07 -15.03
CA GLN A 40 15.56 12.53 -13.75
C GLN A 40 14.03 12.61 -13.75
N SER A 41 13.42 13.07 -14.85
CA SER A 41 11.96 13.11 -15.02
C SER A 41 11.35 11.70 -15.04
N ARG A 42 11.97 10.75 -15.75
CA ARG A 42 11.57 9.32 -15.73
C ARG A 42 11.69 8.71 -14.33
N ALA A 43 12.78 9.01 -13.61
CA ALA A 43 12.95 8.54 -12.24
C ALA A 43 11.89 9.15 -11.28
N ALA A 44 11.54 10.42 -11.45
CA ALA A 44 10.52 11.09 -10.66
C ALA A 44 9.10 10.56 -10.93
N THR A 45 8.77 10.28 -12.20
CA THR A 45 7.50 9.63 -12.58
C THR A 45 7.42 8.21 -12.03
N ALA A 46 8.47 7.39 -12.21
CA ALA A 46 8.53 6.04 -11.63
C ALA A 46 8.38 6.04 -10.10
N LYS A 47 9.00 7.01 -9.40
CA LYS A 47 8.83 7.19 -7.95
C LYS A 47 7.37 7.52 -7.59
N THR A 48 6.72 8.38 -8.36
CA THR A 48 5.33 8.79 -8.11
C THR A 48 4.36 7.62 -8.32
N GLU A 49 4.55 6.85 -9.38
CA GLU A 49 3.80 5.62 -9.66
C GLU A 49 4.03 4.56 -8.57
N TYR A 50 5.28 4.36 -8.14
CA TYR A 50 5.57 3.45 -7.04
C TYR A 50 4.82 3.84 -5.75
N LEU A 51 4.80 5.13 -5.41
CA LEU A 51 4.05 5.62 -4.26
C LEU A 51 2.53 5.47 -4.42
N SER A 52 1.99 5.63 -5.63
CA SER A 52 0.55 5.44 -5.85
C SER A 52 0.16 3.96 -5.70
N LEU A 53 0.97 3.04 -6.20
CA LEU A 53 0.77 1.60 -6.05
C LEU A 53 0.84 1.16 -4.57
N LEU A 54 1.80 1.70 -3.81
CA LEU A 54 1.90 1.42 -2.36
C LEU A 54 0.64 1.90 -1.60
N ARG A 55 0.13 3.09 -1.93
CA ARG A 55 -1.11 3.62 -1.31
C ARG A 55 -2.31 2.74 -1.64
N GLU A 56 -2.42 2.26 -2.88
CA GLU A 56 -3.52 1.40 -3.28
C GLU A 56 -3.44 0.02 -2.62
N LEU A 57 -2.25 -0.57 -2.51
CA LEU A 57 -2.05 -1.82 -1.77
C LEU A 57 -2.44 -1.67 -0.29
N ASP A 58 -2.00 -0.58 0.34
CA ASP A 58 -2.34 -0.28 1.73
C ASP A 58 -3.86 -0.08 1.91
N ARG A 59 -4.51 0.65 1.00
CA ARG A 59 -5.97 0.83 0.99
C ARG A 59 -6.70 -0.51 0.91
N ARG A 60 -6.32 -1.40 -0.03
CA ARG A 60 -6.94 -2.73 -0.18
C ARG A 60 -6.75 -3.59 1.05
N ARG A 61 -5.56 -3.57 1.67
CA ARG A 61 -5.27 -4.31 2.90
C ARG A 61 -6.10 -3.81 4.07
N ARG A 62 -6.18 -2.49 4.26
CA ARG A 62 -6.99 -1.88 5.33
C ARG A 62 -8.47 -2.17 5.16
N ASN A 63 -8.97 -2.14 3.93
CA ASN A 63 -10.40 -2.31 3.65
C ASN A 63 -10.87 -3.78 3.67
N ASN A 64 -9.97 -4.75 3.81
CA ASN A 64 -10.32 -6.17 3.86
C ASN A 64 -9.35 -6.93 4.77
N GLN A 65 -9.42 -6.64 6.08
CA GLN A 65 -8.60 -7.33 7.07
C GLN A 65 -8.93 -8.83 7.14
N LEU A 66 -10.17 -9.22 6.81
CA LEU A 66 -10.62 -10.61 6.82
C LEU A 66 -9.79 -11.49 5.89
N ALA A 67 -9.49 -11.02 4.68
CA ALA A 67 -8.69 -11.79 3.71
C ALA A 67 -7.29 -12.13 4.25
N ALA A 68 -6.71 -11.24 5.05
CA ALA A 68 -5.40 -11.41 5.68
C ALA A 68 -5.45 -12.16 7.03
N TYR A 69 -6.64 -12.45 7.56
CA TYR A 69 -6.78 -13.13 8.84
C TYR A 69 -6.29 -14.58 8.75
N ARG A 70 -5.37 -14.95 9.63
CA ARG A 70 -4.91 -16.33 9.83
C ARG A 70 -4.93 -16.61 11.34
N PRO A 71 -5.78 -17.52 11.81
CA PRO A 71 -5.82 -17.86 13.23
C PRO A 71 -4.57 -18.63 13.61
N TYR A 72 -4.07 -18.42 14.83
CA TYR A 72 -3.11 -19.35 15.44
C TYR A 72 -3.85 -20.60 15.96
N PRO A 73 -3.14 -21.68 16.34
CA PRO A 73 -3.78 -22.97 16.64
C PRO A 73 -4.98 -22.92 17.59
N ARG A 74 -4.90 -22.25 18.76
CA ARG A 74 -6.06 -22.19 19.69
C ARG A 74 -7.23 -21.36 19.16
N GLN A 75 -6.98 -20.37 18.30
CA GLN A 75 -8.07 -19.66 17.62
C GLN A 75 -8.75 -20.58 16.60
N ALA A 76 -7.96 -21.34 15.83
CA ALA A 76 -8.49 -22.29 14.87
C ALA A 76 -9.33 -23.38 15.56
N GLU A 77 -8.87 -23.90 16.70
CA GLU A 77 -9.63 -24.82 17.56
C GLU A 77 -10.95 -24.20 18.03
N PHE A 78 -10.92 -22.95 18.50
CA PHE A 78 -12.13 -22.22 18.90
C PHE A 78 -13.13 -22.09 17.74
N HIS A 79 -12.66 -21.74 16.54
CA HIS A 79 -13.49 -21.65 15.35
C HIS A 79 -14.10 -23.01 14.97
N ALA A 80 -13.26 -24.06 14.87
CA ALA A 80 -13.66 -25.41 14.52
C ALA A 80 -14.68 -25.99 15.51
N ALA A 81 -14.54 -25.70 16.81
CA ALA A 81 -15.49 -26.11 17.83
C ALA A 81 -16.93 -25.62 17.58
N GLY A 82 -17.12 -24.56 16.78
CA GLY A 82 -18.45 -24.07 16.39
C GLY A 82 -19.21 -24.98 15.44
N ALA A 83 -18.54 -25.91 14.76
CA ALA A 83 -19.22 -26.85 13.86
C ALA A 83 -20.16 -27.80 14.61
N ILE A 84 -19.79 -28.18 15.85
CA ILE A 84 -20.50 -29.18 16.65
C ILE A 84 -21.17 -28.60 17.90
N ASN A 85 -20.65 -27.48 18.44
CA ASN A 85 -21.17 -26.88 19.67
C ASN A 85 -22.00 -25.63 19.38
N ARG A 86 -23.19 -25.56 20.00
CA ARG A 86 -24.05 -24.36 19.94
C ARG A 86 -23.50 -23.20 20.76
N GLU A 87 -22.85 -23.51 21.87
CA GLU A 87 -22.31 -22.56 22.83
C GLU A 87 -20.84 -22.87 23.09
N ARG A 88 -20.03 -21.83 23.20
CA ARG A 88 -18.58 -21.97 23.34
C ARG A 88 -17.98 -20.70 23.92
N LEU A 89 -16.93 -20.90 24.73
CA LEU A 89 -16.23 -19.83 25.42
C LEU A 89 -14.77 -19.82 25.01
N PHE A 90 -14.31 -18.70 24.45
CA PHE A 90 -12.88 -18.52 24.21
C PHE A 90 -12.18 -18.00 25.48
N MET A 91 -11.85 -18.92 26.38
CA MET A 91 -11.16 -18.58 27.63
C MET A 91 -9.66 -18.36 27.38
N ALA A 92 -9.22 -17.11 27.47
CA ALA A 92 -7.82 -16.75 27.27
C ALA A 92 -7.43 -15.50 28.09
N GLY A 93 -6.15 -15.34 28.38
CA GLY A 93 -5.58 -14.14 29.01
C GLY A 93 -5.73 -12.87 28.17
N ASN A 94 -5.17 -11.76 28.67
CA ASN A 94 -5.18 -10.48 27.98
C ASN A 94 -4.27 -10.52 26.75
N GLN A 95 -4.69 -9.83 25.69
CA GLN A 95 -3.95 -9.71 24.42
C GLN A 95 -3.69 -11.02 23.66
N LEU A 96 -4.34 -12.14 24.04
CA LEU A 96 -4.27 -13.41 23.29
C LEU A 96 -5.21 -13.47 22.08
N GLY A 97 -5.56 -12.31 21.52
CA GLY A 97 -6.33 -12.24 20.27
C GLY A 97 -7.81 -12.64 20.35
N LYS A 98 -8.41 -12.71 21.54
CA LYS A 98 -9.86 -12.98 21.74
C LYS A 98 -10.74 -12.13 20.82
N THR A 99 -10.51 -10.82 20.87
CA THR A 99 -11.24 -9.82 20.09
C THR A 99 -11.07 -10.01 18.59
N ARG A 100 -9.85 -10.33 18.16
CA ARG A 100 -9.52 -10.51 16.74
C ARG A 100 -10.19 -11.76 16.17
N ALA A 101 -10.17 -12.86 16.93
CA ALA A 101 -10.84 -14.10 16.55
C ALA A 101 -12.36 -13.92 16.46
N GLY A 102 -12.98 -13.35 17.48
CA GLY A 102 -14.42 -13.07 17.46
C GLY A 102 -14.83 -12.16 16.29
N GLY A 103 -14.09 -11.09 16.06
CA GLY A 103 -14.34 -10.18 14.94
C GLY A 103 -14.20 -10.83 13.57
N ALA A 104 -13.17 -11.65 13.36
CA ALA A 104 -12.96 -12.35 12.11
C ALA A 104 -14.10 -13.35 11.84
N GLU A 105 -14.46 -14.16 12.83
CA GLU A 105 -15.56 -15.10 12.69
C GLU A 105 -16.90 -14.41 12.42
N TRP A 106 -17.21 -13.33 13.14
CA TRP A 106 -18.42 -12.55 12.90
C TRP A 106 -18.46 -12.00 11.48
N ALA A 107 -17.35 -11.48 10.98
CA ALA A 107 -17.26 -11.02 9.60
C ALA A 107 -17.48 -12.16 8.60
N MET A 108 -16.97 -13.37 8.86
CA MET A 108 -17.25 -14.55 8.02
C MET A 108 -18.74 -14.90 8.02
N HIS A 109 -19.38 -14.92 9.19
CA HIS A 109 -20.79 -15.24 9.32
C HIS A 109 -21.70 -14.18 8.68
N LEU A 110 -21.39 -12.90 8.85
CA LEU A 110 -22.17 -11.81 8.28
C LEU A 110 -22.05 -11.74 6.76
N THR A 111 -20.88 -12.05 6.21
CA THR A 111 -20.61 -11.91 4.76
C THR A 111 -20.72 -13.21 3.98
N GLY A 112 -20.78 -14.36 4.64
CA GLY A 112 -20.67 -15.67 4.01
C GLY A 112 -19.28 -15.98 3.44
N ARG A 113 -18.27 -15.12 3.68
CA ARG A 113 -16.92 -15.26 3.12
C ARG A 113 -16.06 -16.18 3.99
N TYR A 114 -16.27 -17.48 3.86
CA TYR A 114 -15.49 -18.49 4.57
C TYR A 114 -14.20 -18.83 3.81
N PRO A 115 -13.01 -18.69 4.43
CA PRO A 115 -11.75 -19.09 3.80
C PRO A 115 -11.62 -20.61 3.73
N GLU A 116 -10.76 -21.11 2.83
CA GLU A 116 -10.57 -22.56 2.59
C GLU A 116 -10.19 -23.37 3.84
N TRP A 117 -9.49 -22.75 4.81
CA TRP A 117 -9.10 -23.40 6.06
C TRP A 117 -10.24 -23.48 7.09
N TRP A 118 -11.39 -22.85 6.84
CA TRP A 118 -12.50 -22.76 7.78
C TRP A 118 -13.12 -24.13 8.05
N GLN A 119 -13.20 -24.49 9.33
CA GLN A 119 -13.77 -25.75 9.80
C GLN A 119 -14.89 -25.54 10.84
N GLY A 120 -15.33 -24.30 11.04
CA GLY A 120 -16.39 -23.96 11.99
C GLY A 120 -17.79 -24.04 11.39
N LYS A 121 -18.78 -23.46 12.09
CA LYS A 121 -20.14 -23.34 11.56
C LYS A 121 -20.15 -22.52 10.26
N VAL A 122 -20.93 -22.96 9.28
CA VAL A 122 -21.25 -22.19 8.08
C VAL A 122 -22.73 -21.85 8.11
N PHE A 123 -23.03 -20.61 7.77
CA PHE A 123 -24.38 -20.10 7.53
C PHE A 123 -24.53 -19.82 6.04
N ASP A 124 -25.56 -20.42 5.44
CA ASP A 124 -25.98 -20.30 4.04
C ASP A 124 -27.03 -19.21 3.82
N THR A 125 -27.61 -18.69 4.90
CA THR A 125 -28.58 -17.58 4.89
C THR A 125 -28.06 -16.37 5.65
N ALA A 126 -28.63 -15.20 5.38
CA ALA A 126 -28.34 -13.98 6.16
C ALA A 126 -28.60 -14.21 7.66
N VAL A 127 -27.66 -13.77 8.49
CA VAL A 127 -27.71 -13.93 9.96
C VAL A 127 -27.92 -12.60 10.67
N ARG A 128 -28.44 -12.68 11.90
CA ARG A 128 -28.43 -11.55 12.85
C ARG A 128 -27.54 -11.90 14.03
N LEU A 129 -26.58 -11.04 14.33
CA LEU A 129 -25.66 -11.19 15.46
C LEU A 129 -25.94 -10.12 16.52
N TRP A 130 -25.78 -10.48 17.78
CA TRP A 130 -26.00 -9.61 18.93
C TRP A 130 -24.73 -9.54 19.76
N ALA A 131 -24.28 -8.32 20.08
CA ALA A 131 -23.16 -8.09 20.98
C ALA A 131 -23.70 -7.70 22.36
N ALA A 132 -23.11 -8.27 23.39
CA ALA A 132 -23.43 -7.96 24.78
C ALA A 132 -22.15 -7.66 25.55
N GLY A 133 -22.25 -6.74 26.51
CA GLY A 133 -21.16 -6.31 27.36
C GLY A 133 -21.69 -5.69 28.64
N VAL A 134 -20.77 -5.32 29.53
CA VAL A 134 -21.11 -4.80 30.87
C VAL A 134 -21.64 -3.36 30.81
N THR A 135 -21.04 -2.52 29.96
CA THR A 135 -21.44 -1.12 29.80
C THR A 135 -22.03 -0.88 28.42
N ALA A 136 -22.98 0.05 28.30
CA ALA A 136 -23.58 0.42 27.02
C ALA A 136 -22.54 0.95 26.03
N GLU A 137 -21.63 1.81 26.50
CA GLU A 137 -20.52 2.34 25.71
C GLU A 137 -19.61 1.21 25.19
N GLY A 138 -19.18 0.31 26.06
CA GLY A 138 -18.32 -0.81 25.67
C GLY A 138 -19.01 -1.80 24.72
N THR A 139 -20.33 -1.98 24.88
CA THR A 139 -21.15 -2.83 24.00
C THR A 139 -21.33 -2.20 22.62
N ARG A 140 -21.38 -0.86 22.53
CA ARG A 140 -21.43 -0.12 21.26
C ARG A 140 -20.07 -0.07 20.58
N ASP A 141 -19.05 0.40 21.29
CA ASP A 141 -17.79 0.85 20.69
C ASP A 141 -16.83 -0.30 20.38
N ASN A 142 -16.81 -1.36 21.21
CA ASN A 142 -15.89 -2.48 20.96
C ASN A 142 -16.24 -3.27 19.69
N PRO A 143 -17.51 -3.69 19.47
CA PRO A 143 -17.89 -4.33 18.22
C PRO A 143 -17.72 -3.39 17.03
N GLN A 144 -18.16 -2.12 17.13
CA GLN A 144 -18.02 -1.14 16.05
C GLN A 144 -16.56 -1.01 15.61
N ARG A 145 -15.64 -0.79 16.55
CA ARG A 145 -14.20 -0.61 16.27
C ARG A 145 -13.59 -1.81 15.54
N ILE A 146 -14.01 -3.02 15.90
CA ILE A 146 -13.41 -4.25 15.40
C ILE A 146 -14.04 -4.69 14.08
N LEU A 147 -15.36 -4.56 13.96
CA LEU A 147 -16.10 -5.03 12.80
C LEU A 147 -16.10 -4.00 11.67
N ILE A 148 -16.33 -2.72 11.99
CA ILE A 148 -16.55 -1.68 10.98
C ILE A 148 -15.35 -0.73 10.90
N GLY A 149 -14.85 -0.25 12.05
CA GLY A 149 -13.80 0.75 12.14
C GLY A 149 -14.05 1.72 13.31
N PRO A 150 -13.14 2.68 13.55
CA PRO A 150 -13.24 3.57 14.71
C PRO A 150 -14.59 4.34 14.73
N PRO A 151 -15.37 4.27 15.83
CA PRO A 151 -16.70 4.88 15.89
C PRO A 151 -16.67 6.39 15.63
N GLN A 152 -15.62 7.08 16.09
CA GLN A 152 -15.47 8.52 15.99
C GLN A 152 -14.97 8.99 14.61
N GLN A 153 -14.63 8.07 13.70
CA GLN A 153 -14.05 8.39 12.40
C GLN A 153 -14.81 7.70 11.26
N PRO A 154 -15.95 8.27 10.81
CA PRO A 154 -16.75 7.69 9.71
C PRO A 154 -15.96 7.43 8.43
N ALA A 155 -14.98 8.29 8.11
CA ALA A 155 -14.10 8.11 6.96
C ALA A 155 -13.21 6.85 7.03
N ALA A 156 -13.04 6.27 8.23
CA ALA A 156 -12.31 5.03 8.46
C ALA A 156 -13.23 3.80 8.59
N TRP A 157 -14.53 3.95 8.37
CA TRP A 157 -15.43 2.79 8.32
C TRP A 157 -15.13 1.92 7.10
N GLY A 158 -15.30 0.60 7.26
CA GLY A 158 -14.84 -0.41 6.32
C GLY A 158 -13.37 -0.79 6.49
N THR A 159 -12.67 -0.26 7.50
CA THR A 159 -11.30 -0.68 7.83
C THR A 159 -11.24 -1.77 8.90
N GLY A 160 -12.39 -2.24 9.38
CA GLY A 160 -12.50 -3.33 10.36
C GLY A 160 -12.40 -4.73 9.74
N MET A 161 -12.94 -5.72 10.47
CA MET A 161 -13.00 -7.11 10.03
C MET A 161 -14.05 -7.34 8.94
N ILE A 162 -15.17 -6.62 8.96
CA ILE A 162 -16.13 -6.65 7.86
C ILE A 162 -15.49 -5.90 6.68
N PRO A 163 -15.29 -6.56 5.54
CA PRO A 163 -14.74 -5.89 4.36
C PRO A 163 -15.59 -4.68 3.95
N ALA A 164 -14.93 -3.60 3.53
CA ALA A 164 -15.59 -2.33 3.19
C ALA A 164 -16.67 -2.48 2.11
N ASP A 165 -16.47 -3.42 1.17
CA ASP A 165 -17.41 -3.72 0.08
C ASP A 165 -18.66 -4.50 0.53
N ALA A 166 -18.71 -4.92 1.80
CA ALA A 166 -19.84 -5.63 2.39
C ALA A 166 -20.69 -4.74 3.33
N ILE A 167 -20.39 -3.45 3.42
CA ILE A 167 -21.13 -2.47 4.23
C ILE A 167 -22.02 -1.63 3.30
N VAL A 168 -23.29 -1.47 3.64
CA VAL A 168 -24.33 -0.77 2.85
C VAL A 168 -24.81 0.49 3.55
#